data_AF-A0A7D4ASA7-F1
#
_entry.id   AF-A0A7D4ASA7-F1
#
_cell.length_a   1.000
_cell.length_b   1.000
_cell.length_c   1.000
_cell.angle_alpha   90.00
_cell.angle_beta   90.00
_cell.angle_gamma   90.00
#
_symmetry.space_group_name_H-M   'P 1'
#
loop_
_entity.id
_entity.type
_entity.pdbx_description
1 polymer ?
#
loop_
_entity_poly.entity_id
_entity_poly.type
_entity_poly.pdbx_seq_one_letter_code
_entity_poly.pdbx_strand_id
1 'polypeptide(L)'
;MKKMILGLVLSFMALTTVLPAAAQCVMCKSQVEAARAEKDDYDVAGLNKGIVYMMTVPYILMGAVGFFWYRRTHPKRPAKF
;
A
#
# COMPACT_ATOMS: atom_id res chain seq x y z
N MET A 1 -3.71 44.10 1.22
CA MET A 1 -4.77 43.29 0.56
C MET A 1 -4.39 42.75 -0.81
N LYS A 2 -3.94 43.59 -1.78
CA LYS A 2 -3.57 43.13 -3.14
C LYS A 2 -2.53 41.98 -3.18
N LYS A 3 -1.51 41.99 -2.32
CA LYS A 3 -0.48 40.92 -2.29
C LYS A 3 -1.01 39.59 -1.74
N MET A 4 -2.00 39.66 -0.86
CA MET A 4 -2.66 38.49 -0.27
C MET A 4 -3.67 37.88 -1.25
N ILE A 5 -4.40 38.73 -1.98
CA ILE A 5 -5.26 38.31 -3.10
C ILE A 5 -4.41 37.69 -4.21
N LEU A 6 -3.27 38.29 -4.54
CA LEU A 6 -2.35 37.75 -5.54
C LEU A 6 -1.80 36.38 -5.13
N GLY A 7 -1.43 36.21 -3.84
CA GLY A 7 -1.01 34.91 -3.31
C GLY A 7 -2.11 33.85 -3.35
N LEU A 8 -3.36 34.24 -3.02
CA LEU A 8 -4.51 33.33 -3.09
C LEU A 8 -4.82 32.90 -4.53
N VAL A 9 -4.76 33.82 -5.48
CA VAL A 9 -4.98 33.54 -6.91
C VAL A 9 -3.88 32.64 -7.47
N LEU A 10 -2.61 32.90 -7.12
CA LEU A 10 -1.48 32.05 -7.51
C LEU A 10 -1.60 30.62 -6.95
N SER A 11 -2.02 30.49 -5.69
CA SER A 11 -2.28 29.19 -5.06
C SER A 11 -3.40 28.46 -5.79
N PHE A 12 -4.53 29.12 -6.03
CA PHE A 12 -5.66 28.52 -6.73
C PHE A 12 -5.30 28.08 -8.16
N MET A 13 -4.51 28.88 -8.89
CA MET A 13 -4.00 28.51 -10.21
C MET A 13 -3.08 27.29 -10.15
N ALA A 14 -2.24 27.16 -9.13
CA ALA A 14 -1.37 25.99 -8.98
C ALA A 14 -2.17 24.70 -8.73
N LEU A 15 -3.24 24.77 -7.92
CA LEU A 15 -4.10 23.62 -7.62
C LEU A 15 -4.94 23.12 -8.82
N THR A 16 -5.21 23.98 -9.81
CA THR A 16 -6.03 23.61 -10.99
C THR A 16 -5.21 23.19 -12.21
N THR A 17 -3.87 23.24 -12.12
CA THR A 17 -3.00 22.76 -13.20
C THR A 17 -3.00 21.23 -13.27
N VAL A 18 -3.53 20.69 -14.35
CA VAL A 18 -3.46 19.26 -14.67
C VAL A 18 -2.21 19.05 -15.53
N LEU A 19 -1.08 18.74 -14.89
CA LEU A 19 0.09 18.25 -15.64
C LEU A 19 -0.20 16.84 -16.19
N PRO A 20 0.31 16.49 -17.38
CA PRO A 20 0.31 15.09 -17.82
C PRO A 20 1.11 14.29 -16.80
N ALA A 21 0.41 13.56 -15.94
CA ALA A 21 1.02 12.76 -14.90
C ALA A 21 1.77 11.60 -15.56
N ALA A 22 3.07 11.76 -15.78
CA ALA A 22 3.97 10.63 -15.97
C ALA A 22 3.86 9.80 -14.68
N ALA A 23 3.14 8.67 -14.77
CA ALA A 23 2.67 7.81 -13.69
C ALA A 23 3.31 8.05 -12.32
N GLN A 24 2.69 8.91 -11.50
CA GLN A 24 3.03 9.16 -10.09
C GLN A 24 2.56 8.02 -9.17
N CYS A 25 2.30 6.84 -9.73
CA CYS A 25 1.87 5.69 -8.99
C CYS A 25 2.73 4.51 -9.46
N VAL A 26 3.74 4.16 -8.66
CA VAL A 26 4.36 2.81 -8.72
C VAL A 26 3.27 1.73 -8.71
N MET A 27 2.11 2.03 -8.09
CA MET A 27 0.91 1.20 -8.08
C MET A 27 0.26 1.00 -9.45
N CYS A 28 0.17 2.02 -10.32
CA CYS A 28 -0.46 1.85 -11.63
C CYS A 28 0.46 1.06 -12.57
N LYS A 29 1.79 1.28 -12.47
CA LYS A 29 2.78 0.56 -13.27
C LYS A 29 2.85 -0.92 -12.91
N SER A 30 2.91 -1.24 -11.61
CA SER A 30 2.94 -2.64 -11.16
C SER A 30 1.68 -3.41 -11.57
N GLN A 31 0.50 -2.78 -11.54
CA GLN A 31 -0.75 -3.42 -11.95
C GLN A 31 -0.81 -3.66 -13.47
N VAL A 32 -0.33 -2.72 -14.28
CA VAL A 32 -0.28 -2.87 -15.75
C VAL A 32 0.80 -3.87 -16.18
N GLU A 33 1.97 -3.89 -15.51
CA GLU A 33 3.03 -4.85 -15.78
C GLU A 33 2.64 -6.27 -15.34
N ALA A 34 1.97 -6.42 -14.18
CA ALA A 34 1.38 -7.70 -13.79
C ALA A 34 0.34 -8.19 -14.80
N ALA A 35 -0.54 -7.31 -15.29
CA ALA A 35 -1.54 -7.64 -16.30
C ALA A 35 -0.94 -7.95 -17.69
N ARG A 36 0.26 -7.44 -18.01
CA ARG A 36 0.96 -7.73 -19.28
C ARG A 36 1.84 -8.97 -19.24
N ALA A 37 2.32 -9.37 -18.05
CA ALA A 37 3.16 -10.54 -17.87
C ALA A 37 2.37 -11.85 -17.98
N GLU A 38 1.06 -11.81 -17.70
CA GLU A 38 0.12 -12.90 -17.94
C GLU A 38 -0.24 -12.93 -19.44
N LYS A 39 0.65 -13.54 -20.22
CA LYS A 39 0.51 -13.79 -21.66
C LYS A 39 -0.41 -14.99 -21.93
N ASP A 40 -1.58 -15.01 -21.33
CA ASP A 40 -2.69 -15.84 -21.78
C ASP A 40 -3.99 -15.14 -21.37
N ASP A 41 -4.98 -15.26 -22.26
CA ASP A 41 -6.37 -14.81 -22.18
C ASP A 41 -6.83 -14.31 -20.80
N TYR A 42 -7.38 -13.09 -20.71
CA TYR A 42 -7.82 -12.39 -19.48
C TYR A 42 -8.57 -13.30 -18.47
N ASP A 43 -7.83 -14.10 -17.70
CA ASP A 43 -8.38 -15.00 -16.71
C ASP A 43 -8.41 -14.26 -15.37
N VAL A 44 -9.55 -13.62 -15.13
CA VAL A 44 -9.90 -12.96 -13.86
C VAL A 44 -9.71 -13.85 -12.63
N ALA A 45 -9.54 -15.18 -12.78
CA ALA A 45 -9.19 -16.09 -11.70
C ALA A 45 -7.74 -15.92 -11.19
N GLY A 46 -6.77 -15.55 -12.05
CA GLY A 46 -5.36 -15.37 -11.70
C GLY A 46 -5.10 -14.13 -10.83
N LEU A 47 -5.83 -13.04 -11.10
CA LEU A 47 -5.70 -11.78 -10.36
C LEU A 47 -6.06 -11.93 -8.87
N ASN A 48 -7.13 -12.67 -8.55
CA ASN A 48 -7.52 -12.93 -7.17
C ASN A 48 -6.46 -13.76 -6.42
N LYS A 49 -5.72 -14.63 -7.11
CA LYS A 49 -4.59 -15.37 -6.51
C LYS A 49 -3.42 -14.44 -6.19
N GLY A 50 -3.11 -13.49 -7.07
CA GLY A 50 -2.08 -12.47 -6.83
C GLY A 50 -2.41 -11.57 -5.63
N ILE A 51 -3.66 -11.13 -5.50
CA ILE A 51 -4.12 -10.32 -4.35
C ILE A 51 -3.99 -11.10 -3.05
N VAL A 52 -4.47 -12.36 -3.01
CA VAL A 52 -4.34 -13.21 -1.82
C VAL A 52 -2.87 -13.45 -1.46
N TYR A 53 -2.00 -13.66 -2.45
CA TYR A 53 -0.57 -13.86 -2.23
C TYR A 53 0.08 -12.61 -1.60
N MET A 54 -0.19 -11.43 -2.13
CA MET A 54 0.35 -10.16 -1.60
C MET A 54 -0.20 -9.81 -0.22
N MET A 55 -1.49 -10.11 0.04
CA MET A 55 -2.09 -9.91 1.35
C MET A 55 -1.63 -10.94 2.40
N THR A 56 -1.12 -12.11 2.00
CA THR A 56 -0.66 -13.14 2.94
C THR A 56 0.50 -12.64 3.81
N VAL A 57 1.43 -11.88 3.23
CA VAL A 57 2.62 -11.36 3.92
C VAL A 57 2.27 -10.50 5.15
N PRO A 58 1.45 -9.44 5.06
CA PRO A 58 1.12 -8.62 6.23
C PRO A 58 0.37 -9.38 7.33
N TYR A 59 -0.46 -10.37 6.99
CA TYR A 59 -1.15 -11.20 8.01
C TYR A 59 -0.18 -12.12 8.77
N ILE A 60 0.76 -12.76 8.07
CA ILE A 60 1.80 -13.58 8.72
C ILE A 60 2.66 -12.72 9.64
N LEU A 61 3.04 -11.53 9.18
CA LEU A 61 3.89 -10.62 9.95
C LEU A 61 3.19 -10.13 11.23
N MET A 62 1.90 -9.78 11.15
CA MET A 62 1.06 -9.46 12.32
C MET A 62 0.98 -10.64 13.30
N GLY A 63 0.77 -11.86 12.81
CA GLY A 63 0.72 -13.06 13.64
C GLY A 63 2.05 -13.34 14.37
N ALA A 64 3.17 -13.21 13.66
CA ALA A 64 4.51 -13.38 14.25
C ALA A 64 4.77 -12.35 15.35
N VAL A 65 4.49 -11.07 15.09
CA VAL A 65 4.64 -9.99 16.08
C VAL A 65 3.77 -10.26 17.31
N GLY A 66 2.50 -10.62 17.12
CA GLY A 66 1.59 -10.96 18.21
C GLY A 66 2.07 -12.15 19.04
N PHE A 67 2.57 -13.21 18.40
CA PHE A 67 3.11 -14.38 19.08
C PHE A 67 4.33 -14.05 19.96
N PHE A 68 5.31 -13.32 19.42
CA PHE A 68 6.49 -12.92 20.18
C PHE A 68 6.15 -11.95 21.30
N TRP A 69 5.20 -11.03 21.08
CA TRP A 69 4.73 -10.12 22.11
C TRP A 69 4.06 -10.87 23.27
N TYR A 70 3.10 -11.77 22.97
CA TYR A 70 2.42 -12.58 23.98
C TYR A 70 3.39 -13.43 24.81
N ARG A 71 4.37 -14.05 24.15
CA ARG A 71 5.37 -14.89 24.85
C ARG A 71 6.29 -14.06 25.76
N ARG A 72 6.53 -12.80 25.41
CA ARG A 72 7.32 -11.87 26.24
C ARG A 72 6.50 -11.29 27.39
N THR A 73 5.21 -11.00 27.20
CA THR A 73 4.36 -10.40 28.24
C THR A 73 3.77 -11.42 29.22
N HIS A 74 3.70 -12.70 28.83
CA HIS A 74 3.22 -13.79 29.69
C HIS A 74 4.29 -14.87 29.93
N PRO A 75 5.43 -14.54 30.56
CA PRO A 75 6.42 -15.53 30.95
C PRO A 75 5.80 -16.51 31.95
N LYS A 76 5.87 -17.81 31.67
CA LYS A 76 5.44 -18.84 32.62
C LYS A 76 6.33 -18.72 33.86
N ARG A 77 5.71 -18.55 35.04
CA ARG A 77 6.45 -18.57 36.31
C ARG A 77 7.18 -19.91 36.41
N PRO A 78 8.48 -19.94 36.74
CA PRO A 78 9.18 -21.20 36.92
C PRO A 78 8.45 -22.02 37.98
N ALA A 79 8.15 -23.28 37.67
CA ALA A 79 7.60 -24.20 38.66
C ALA A 79 8.61 -24.31 39.80
N LYS A 80 8.25 -23.82 40.98
CA LYS A 80 9.00 -24.10 42.19
C LYS A 80 8.80 -25.58 42.50
N PHE A 81 9.88 -26.35 42.37
CA PHE A 81 10.01 -27.67 42.97
C PHE A 81 10.30 -27.52 44.47
#